data_AF-A0A2N3N378-F1
#
_entry.id   AF-A0A2N3N378-F1
#
_cell.length_a   1.000
_cell.length_b   1.000
_cell.length_c   1.000
_cell.angle_alpha   90.00
_cell.angle_beta   90.00
_cell.angle_gamma   90.00
#
_symmetry.space_group_name_H-M   'P 1'
#
loop_
_entity.id
_entity.type
_entity.pdbx_description
1 polymer ?
#
loop_
_entity_poly.entity_id
_entity_poly.type
_entity_poly.pdbx_seq_one_letter_code
_entity_poly.pdbx_strand_id
1 'polypeptide(L)'
;EIKEKIIKTTIPAKYLDDKTVYHIQPSGYFVIGGPQGDAGLTGRKIIVDTYGGWGAHGGGAFFGQEFSTVDRAGACLGRGGGHVLVNAQISPRALVQLSYAIGVAEPLSIYVDTYGTSEKTSEELVQIIRHNFDMRPGVIGRMLNLEKEM
;
A
#
# COMPACT_ATOMS: atom_id res chain seq x y z
N GLU A 1 4.83 12.39 -29.18
CA GLU A 1 5.04 10.96 -28.84
C GLU A 1 4.48 10.57 -27.47
N ILE A 2 4.97 11.13 -26.35
CA ILE A 2 4.49 10.81 -24.98
C ILE A 2 2.97 10.92 -24.83
N LYS A 3 2.36 12.01 -25.32
CA LYS A 3 0.91 12.22 -25.22
C LYS A 3 0.09 11.10 -25.90
N GLU A 4 0.49 10.71 -27.10
CA GLU A 4 -0.24 9.71 -27.89
C GLU A 4 0.06 8.27 -27.46
N LYS A 5 1.34 7.96 -27.18
CA LYS A 5 1.78 6.57 -26.93
C LYS A 5 1.66 6.13 -25.46
N ILE A 6 1.66 7.07 -24.50
CA ILE A 6 1.67 6.77 -23.06
C ILE A 6 0.42 7.34 -22.38
N ILE A 7 0.19 8.65 -22.50
CA ILE A 7 -0.87 9.31 -21.72
C ILE A 7 -2.25 8.82 -22.17
N LYS A 8 -2.55 8.92 -23.48
CA LYS A 8 -3.86 8.50 -24.02
C LYS A 8 -4.11 7.00 -23.98
N THR A 9 -3.06 6.18 -23.86
CA THR A 9 -3.17 4.72 -23.74
C THR A 9 -3.35 4.26 -22.30
N THR A 10 -2.90 5.05 -21.32
CA THR A 10 -2.95 4.71 -19.89
C THR A 10 -4.13 5.36 -19.16
N ILE A 11 -4.43 6.62 -19.46
CA ILE A 11 -5.49 7.38 -18.79
C ILE A 11 -6.80 7.23 -19.58
N PRO A 12 -7.89 6.73 -18.97
CA PRO A 12 -9.18 6.65 -19.65
C PRO A 12 -9.64 7.99 -20.20
N ALA A 13 -10.05 8.02 -21.48
CA ALA A 13 -10.41 9.24 -22.19
C ALA A 13 -11.49 10.09 -21.49
N LYS A 14 -12.39 9.46 -20.74
CA LYS A 14 -13.43 10.14 -19.95
C LYS A 14 -12.89 11.07 -18.86
N TYR A 15 -11.62 10.94 -18.47
CA TYR A 15 -10.96 11.80 -17.48
C TYR A 15 -10.02 12.84 -18.12
N LEU A 16 -9.97 12.90 -19.46
CA LEU A 16 -9.16 13.86 -20.21
C LEU A 16 -10.07 14.84 -20.93
N ASP A 17 -9.78 16.13 -20.77
CA ASP A 17 -10.53 17.21 -21.40
C ASP A 17 -9.60 18.34 -21.87
N ASP A 18 -10.18 19.36 -22.50
CA ASP A 18 -9.44 20.52 -23.01
C ASP A 18 -8.81 21.38 -21.91
N LYS A 19 -9.22 21.20 -20.65
CA LYS A 19 -8.67 21.91 -19.48
C LYS A 19 -7.54 21.13 -18.82
N THR A 20 -7.30 19.88 -19.23
CA THR A 20 -6.27 19.03 -18.65
C THR A 20 -4.89 19.63 -18.92
N VAL A 21 -4.16 19.95 -17.86
CA VAL A 21 -2.82 20.54 -17.94
C VAL A 21 -1.77 19.45 -18.10
N TYR A 22 -0.90 19.60 -19.10
CA TYR A 22 0.19 18.68 -19.37
C TYR A 22 1.54 19.34 -19.12
N HIS A 23 2.30 18.82 -18.15
CA HIS A 23 3.70 19.18 -17.94
C HIS A 23 4.61 18.07 -18.46
N ILE A 24 5.02 18.15 -19.73
CA ILE A 24 5.88 17.15 -20.36
C ILE A 24 7.27 17.75 -20.53
N GLN A 25 8.27 17.18 -19.86
CA GLN A 25 9.65 17.72 -19.79
C GLN A 25 9.69 19.23 -19.49
N PRO A 26 9.07 19.69 -18.39
CA PRO A 26 9.01 21.12 -18.07
C PRO A 26 10.38 21.75 -17.81
N SER A 27 11.40 20.95 -17.44
CA SER A 27 12.78 21.38 -17.27
C SER A 27 13.57 21.52 -18.58
N GLY A 28 12.94 21.22 -19.73
CA GLY A 28 13.63 21.13 -21.01
C GLY A 28 14.34 19.80 -21.19
N TYR A 29 15.62 19.82 -21.56
CA TYR A 29 16.37 18.62 -21.89
C TYR A 29 16.68 17.76 -20.66
N PHE A 30 16.36 16.46 -20.74
CA PHE A 30 16.71 15.46 -19.73
C PHE A 30 17.54 14.33 -20.36
N VAL A 31 18.81 14.63 -20.66
CA VAL A 31 19.73 13.70 -21.36
C VAL A 31 20.56 12.87 -20.38
N ILE A 32 21.01 13.47 -19.28
CA ILE A 32 21.76 12.77 -18.22
C ILE A 32 20.78 12.45 -17.08
N GLY A 33 20.70 11.18 -16.68
CA GLY A 33 19.82 10.72 -15.61
C GLY A 33 20.36 9.48 -14.90
N GLY A 34 19.50 8.82 -14.13
CA GLY A 34 19.90 7.68 -13.31
C GLY A 34 20.89 8.05 -12.20
N PRO A 35 21.67 7.08 -11.68
CA PRO A 35 22.59 7.31 -10.56
C PRO A 35 23.67 8.38 -10.80
N GLN A 36 23.96 8.71 -12.08
CA GLN A 36 24.88 9.78 -12.44
C GLN A 36 24.33 11.17 -12.09
N GLY A 37 23.01 11.35 -12.13
CA GLY A 37 22.34 12.63 -11.89
C GLY A 37 21.63 12.75 -10.54
N ASP A 38 21.29 11.63 -9.89
CA ASP A 38 20.58 11.62 -8.60
C ASP A 38 20.94 10.38 -7.78
N ALA A 39 21.27 10.57 -6.50
CA ALA A 39 21.68 9.47 -5.62
C ALA A 39 20.46 8.66 -5.17
N GLY A 40 20.48 7.35 -5.45
CA GLY A 40 19.42 6.42 -5.05
C GLY A 40 19.71 5.75 -3.70
N LEU A 41 18.69 5.64 -2.84
CA LEU A 41 18.74 4.86 -1.61
C LEU A 41 17.45 4.03 -1.45
N THR A 42 17.60 2.82 -0.92
CA THR A 42 16.49 1.92 -0.59
C THR A 42 15.53 2.58 0.40
N GLY A 43 14.21 2.36 0.23
CA GLY A 43 13.19 2.85 1.16
C GLY A 43 12.92 4.36 1.08
N ARG A 44 13.32 5.03 0.00
CA ARG A 44 13.05 6.47 -0.19
C ARG A 44 11.80 6.80 -0.99
N LYS A 45 11.03 5.78 -1.41
CA LYS A 45 9.80 5.93 -2.21
C LYS A 45 8.58 5.22 -1.60
N ILE A 46 8.54 5.06 -0.28
CA ILE A 46 7.52 4.30 0.46
C ILE A 46 6.06 4.71 0.19
N ILE A 47 5.80 5.99 -0.12
CA ILE A 47 4.45 6.45 -0.49
C ILE A 47 4.07 6.06 -1.93
N VAL A 48 5.04 6.01 -2.83
CA VAL A 48 4.86 5.49 -4.20
C VAL A 48 4.65 3.97 -4.15
N ASP A 49 5.39 3.28 -3.28
CA ASP A 49 5.30 1.83 -3.08
C ASP A 49 3.95 1.38 -2.47
N THR A 50 3.16 2.30 -1.93
CA THR A 50 1.91 2.01 -1.24
C THR A 50 0.70 2.60 -1.96
N TYR A 51 0.15 3.69 -1.42
CA TYR A 51 -1.19 4.16 -1.76
C TYR A 51 -1.20 5.59 -2.32
N GLY A 52 -0.04 6.11 -2.73
CA GLY A 52 0.05 7.43 -3.39
C GLY A 52 -0.44 8.59 -2.51
N GLY A 53 -0.30 8.46 -1.19
CA GLY A 53 -0.72 9.46 -0.20
C GLY A 53 -2.12 9.24 0.37
N TRP A 54 -2.89 8.29 -0.17
CA TRP A 54 -4.16 7.87 0.43
C TRP A 54 -3.94 6.92 1.61
N GLY A 55 -4.89 6.89 2.55
CA GLY A 55 -4.80 6.04 3.74
C GLY A 55 -3.75 6.55 4.73
N ALA A 56 -2.82 5.68 5.12
CA ALA A 56 -1.72 6.01 6.03
C ALA A 56 -0.50 5.12 5.76
N HIS A 57 0.64 5.47 6.37
CA HIS A 57 1.88 4.71 6.26
C HIS A 57 2.59 4.62 7.63
N GLY A 58 3.05 3.43 8.01
CA GLY A 58 3.71 3.19 9.31
C GLY A 58 5.16 3.66 9.39
N GLY A 59 5.80 3.88 8.24
CA GLY A 59 7.15 4.44 8.11
C GLY A 59 8.21 3.44 7.64
N GLY A 60 7.97 2.13 7.82
CA GLY A 60 8.87 1.07 7.38
C GLY A 60 8.94 0.91 5.86
N ALA A 61 10.14 0.73 5.32
CA ALA A 61 10.35 0.41 3.91
C ALA A 61 10.15 -1.09 3.64
N PHE A 62 9.75 -1.48 2.43
CA PHE A 62 9.53 -2.91 2.12
C PHE A 62 10.74 -3.61 1.52
N PHE A 63 11.50 -2.91 0.69
CA PHE A 63 12.62 -3.50 -0.06
C PHE A 63 13.85 -3.69 0.82
N GLY A 64 14.54 -4.81 0.62
CA GLY A 64 15.73 -5.19 1.39
C GLY A 64 15.44 -5.82 2.76
N GLN A 65 14.16 -6.05 3.08
CA GLN A 65 13.75 -6.70 4.33
C GLN A 65 13.34 -8.17 4.11
N GLU A 66 13.75 -9.02 5.06
CA GLU A 66 13.27 -10.40 5.16
C GLU A 66 11.77 -10.43 5.49
N PHE A 67 11.06 -11.46 5.05
CA PHE A 67 9.62 -11.65 5.30
C PHE A 67 9.23 -11.71 6.78
N SER A 68 10.19 -12.02 7.67
CA SER A 68 10.00 -12.00 9.12
C SER A 68 9.78 -10.58 9.67
N THR A 69 10.15 -9.56 8.90
CA THR A 69 10.05 -8.15 9.31
C THR A 69 8.61 -7.66 9.19
N VAL A 70 8.06 -7.17 10.30
CA VAL A 70 6.67 -6.75 10.41
C VAL A 70 6.31 -5.54 9.55
N ASP A 71 7.29 -4.71 9.20
CA ASP A 71 7.07 -3.58 8.29
C ASP A 71 6.55 -4.05 6.93
N ARG A 72 7.13 -5.12 6.39
CA ARG A 72 6.69 -5.73 5.13
C ARG A 72 5.49 -6.65 5.34
N ALA A 73 5.63 -7.65 6.22
CA ALA A 73 4.58 -8.66 6.41
C ALA A 73 3.27 -8.05 6.94
N GLY A 74 3.37 -7.19 7.96
CA GLY A 74 2.23 -6.50 8.55
C GLY A 74 1.55 -5.55 7.56
N ALA A 75 2.32 -4.82 6.74
CA ALA A 75 1.73 -3.98 5.70
C ALA A 75 1.00 -4.78 4.62
N CYS A 76 1.58 -5.91 4.16
CA CYS A 76 0.91 -6.81 3.22
C CYS A 76 -0.39 -7.38 3.81
N LEU A 77 -0.39 -7.75 5.09
CA LEU A 77 -1.61 -8.21 5.76
C LEU A 77 -2.64 -7.08 5.91
N GLY A 78 -2.23 -5.87 6.27
CA GLY A 78 -3.12 -4.71 6.34
C GLY A 78 -3.82 -4.44 5.00
N ARG A 79 -3.09 -4.59 3.88
CA ARG A 79 -3.67 -4.56 2.53
C ARG A 79 -4.72 -5.67 2.34
N GLY A 80 -4.39 -6.90 2.73
CA GLY A 80 -5.31 -8.04 2.65
C GLY A 80 -6.59 -7.81 3.45
N GLY A 81 -6.47 -7.30 4.68
CA GLY A 81 -7.60 -6.97 5.54
C GLY A 81 -8.53 -5.92 4.93
N GLY A 82 -7.98 -4.79 4.47
CA GLY A 82 -8.78 -3.76 3.80
C GLY A 82 -9.44 -4.28 2.51
N HIS A 83 -8.72 -5.10 1.73
CA HIS A 83 -9.25 -5.69 0.51
C HIS A 83 -10.41 -6.65 0.79
N VAL A 84 -10.32 -7.48 1.84
CA VAL A 84 -11.42 -8.39 2.24
C VAL A 84 -12.67 -7.61 2.62
N LEU A 85 -12.55 -6.54 3.40
CA LEU A 85 -13.71 -5.72 3.80
C LEU A 85 -14.41 -5.10 2.59
N VAL A 86 -13.64 -4.61 1.61
CA VAL A 86 -14.19 -4.03 0.38
C VAL A 86 -14.79 -5.11 -0.52
N ASN A 87 -14.12 -6.24 -0.69
CA ASN A 87 -14.59 -7.34 -1.53
C ASN A 87 -15.85 -8.02 -0.96
N ALA A 88 -15.98 -8.08 0.37
CA ALA A 88 -17.19 -8.53 1.06
C ALA A 88 -18.32 -7.48 1.05
N GLN A 89 -18.14 -6.35 0.37
CA GLN A 89 -19.11 -5.25 0.28
C GLN A 89 -19.53 -4.67 1.65
N ILE A 90 -18.68 -4.79 2.66
CA ILE A 90 -18.92 -4.21 3.99
C ILE A 90 -18.74 -2.68 3.95
N SER A 91 -17.79 -2.21 3.16
CA SER A 91 -17.54 -0.79 2.93
C SER A 91 -16.90 -0.56 1.56
N PRO A 92 -17.14 0.57 0.87
CA PRO A 92 -16.44 0.91 -0.36
C PRO A 92 -14.96 1.27 -0.14
N ARG A 93 -14.56 1.59 1.08
CA ARG A 93 -13.17 1.90 1.45
C ARG A 93 -12.90 1.55 2.91
N ALA A 94 -11.68 1.07 3.17
CA ALA A 94 -11.22 0.76 4.51
C ALA A 94 -9.72 1.05 4.66
N LEU A 95 -9.34 1.49 5.86
CA LEU A 95 -7.97 1.59 6.34
C LEU A 95 -7.81 0.57 7.47
N VAL A 96 -6.79 -0.27 7.40
CA VAL A 96 -6.43 -1.22 8.46
C VAL A 96 -5.03 -0.90 8.94
N GLN A 97 -4.85 -0.78 10.25
CA GLN A 97 -3.57 -0.55 10.90
C GLN A 97 -3.27 -1.68 11.88
N LEU A 98 -2.01 -2.12 11.88
CA LEU A 98 -1.46 -3.11 12.79
C LEU A 98 -0.24 -2.51 13.49
N SER A 99 -0.03 -2.86 14.76
CA SER A 99 1.19 -2.54 15.49
C SER A 99 1.73 -3.74 16.25
N TYR A 100 3.05 -3.80 16.42
CA TYR A 100 3.75 -4.93 17.03
C TYR A 100 4.82 -4.44 18.01
N ALA A 101 5.15 -5.27 18.98
CA ALA A 101 6.35 -5.12 19.82
C ALA A 101 7.42 -6.13 19.39
N ILE A 102 8.68 -5.72 19.48
CA ILE A 102 9.81 -6.62 19.23
C ILE A 102 9.76 -7.82 20.19
N GLY A 103 9.85 -9.04 19.64
CA GLY A 103 9.77 -10.28 20.40
C GLY A 103 8.36 -10.73 20.79
N VAL A 104 7.30 -9.98 20.44
CA VAL A 104 5.90 -10.36 20.69
C VAL A 104 5.25 -10.79 19.39
N ALA A 105 4.73 -12.02 19.35
CA ALA A 105 4.14 -12.59 18.14
C ALA A 105 2.76 -11.99 17.79
N GLU A 106 1.93 -11.70 18.80
CA GLU A 106 0.61 -11.12 18.61
C GLU A 106 0.69 -9.60 18.39
N PRO A 107 -0.20 -9.01 17.56
CA PRO A 107 -0.27 -7.56 17.40
C PRO A 107 -0.71 -6.89 18.70
N LEU A 108 -0.05 -5.78 19.05
CA LEU A 108 -0.42 -4.94 20.20
C LEU A 108 -1.75 -4.22 19.96
N SER A 109 -1.98 -3.76 18.73
CA SER A 109 -3.21 -3.10 18.34
C SER A 109 -3.60 -3.44 16.91
N ILE A 110 -4.91 -3.43 16.68
CA ILE A 110 -5.55 -3.49 15.38
C ILE A 110 -6.57 -2.37 15.35
N TYR A 111 -6.52 -1.57 14.29
CA TYR A 111 -7.46 -0.48 14.07
C TYR A 111 -8.03 -0.59 12.67
N VAL A 112 -9.34 -0.41 12.53
CA VAL A 112 -10.05 -0.42 11.25
C VAL A 112 -10.90 0.84 11.15
N ASP A 113 -10.72 1.59 10.07
CA ASP A 113 -11.50 2.78 9.75
C ASP A 113 -12.12 2.65 8.37
N THR A 114 -13.44 2.73 8.29
CA THR A 114 -14.18 2.74 7.01
C THR A 114 -14.57 4.15 6.61
N TYR A 115 -14.10 5.17 7.33
CA TYR A 115 -14.42 6.57 7.13
C TYR A 115 -15.93 6.84 7.12
N GLY A 116 -16.65 6.18 8.02
CA GLY A 116 -18.11 6.27 8.15
C GLY A 116 -18.91 5.61 7.02
N THR A 117 -18.30 4.73 6.22
CA THR A 117 -18.96 4.10 5.05
C THR A 117 -19.48 2.68 5.31
N SER A 118 -19.33 2.17 6.53
CA SER A 118 -19.85 0.87 6.99
C SER A 118 -20.96 1.09 8.02
N GLU A 119 -21.96 0.22 8.01
CA GLU A 119 -22.98 0.14 9.06
C GLU A 119 -22.48 -0.58 10.33
N LYS A 120 -21.39 -1.36 10.20
CA LYS A 120 -20.75 -2.07 11.31
C LYS A 120 -19.88 -1.14 12.16
N THR A 121 -19.81 -1.42 13.46
CA THR A 121 -18.93 -0.69 14.38
C THR A 121 -17.45 -1.05 14.15
N SER A 122 -16.55 -0.22 14.68
CA SER A 122 -15.11 -0.47 14.62
C SER A 122 -14.75 -1.83 15.24
N GLU A 123 -15.36 -2.15 16.38
CA GLU A 123 -15.15 -3.41 17.09
C GLU A 123 -15.57 -4.61 16.24
N GLU A 124 -16.75 -4.56 15.60
CA GLU A 124 -17.21 -5.63 14.72
C GLU A 124 -16.26 -5.82 13.53
N LEU A 125 -15.77 -4.74 12.93
CA LEU A 125 -14.83 -4.78 11.82
C LEU A 125 -13.49 -5.40 12.25
N VAL A 126 -12.97 -5.03 13.42
CA VAL A 126 -11.78 -5.63 14.00
C VAL A 126 -11.99 -7.13 14.26
N GLN A 127 -13.16 -7.53 14.75
CA GLN A 127 -13.49 -8.95 14.92
C GLN A 127 -13.48 -9.69 13.59
N ILE A 128 -14.07 -9.14 12.54
CA ILE A 128 -14.04 -9.75 11.21
C ILE A 128 -12.59 -10.00 10.76
N ILE A 129 -11.71 -9.01 10.91
CA ILE A 129 -10.29 -9.18 10.57
C ILE A 129 -9.63 -10.27 11.43
N ARG A 130 -9.85 -10.26 12.74
CA ARG A 130 -9.31 -11.28 13.67
C ARG A 130 -9.76 -12.71 13.35
N HIS A 131 -11.00 -12.89 12.90
CA HIS A 131 -11.52 -14.23 12.58
C HIS A 131 -10.99 -14.77 11.23
N ASN A 132 -10.63 -13.89 10.30
CA ASN A 132 -10.17 -14.29 8.96
C ASN A 132 -8.65 -14.39 8.84
N PHE A 133 -7.90 -13.72 9.71
CA PHE A 133 -6.45 -13.62 9.60
C PHE A 133 -5.74 -13.95 10.90
N ASP A 134 -4.74 -14.83 10.80
CA ASP A 134 -3.72 -15.02 11.82
C ASP A 134 -2.61 -13.98 11.61
N MET A 135 -2.56 -13.01 12.52
CA MET A 135 -1.70 -11.83 12.44
C MET A 135 -0.28 -12.06 12.99
N ARG A 136 0.11 -13.29 13.31
CA ARG A 136 1.47 -13.57 13.79
C ARG A 136 2.45 -13.50 12.62
N PRO A 137 3.59 -12.78 12.71
CA PRO A 137 4.47 -12.51 11.57
C PRO A 137 4.90 -13.75 10.78
N GLY A 138 5.28 -14.83 11.48
CA GLY A 138 5.65 -16.09 10.82
C GLY A 138 4.49 -16.80 10.10
N VAL A 139 3.25 -16.60 10.55
CA VAL A 139 2.06 -17.13 9.87
C VAL A 139 1.75 -16.29 8.65
N ILE A 140 1.85 -14.97 8.75
CA ILE A 140 1.68 -14.05 7.61
C ILE A 140 2.67 -14.41 6.50
N GLY A 141 3.95 -14.59 6.84
CA GLY A 141 5.00 -14.97 5.88
C GLY A 141 4.64 -16.21 5.08
N ARG A 142 4.15 -17.27 5.75
CA ARG A 142 3.69 -18.50 5.10
C ARG A 142 2.40 -18.33 4.30
N MET A 143 1.39 -17.66 4.89
CA MET A 143 0.08 -17.44 4.27
C MET A 143 0.20 -16.68 2.95
N LEU A 144 1.07 -15.67 2.92
CA LEU A 144 1.34 -14.86 1.73
C LEU A 144 2.50 -15.40 0.89
N ASN A 145 3.08 -16.54 1.27
CA ASN A 145 4.20 -17.19 0.59
C ASN A 145 5.38 -16.23 0.32
N LEU A 146 5.70 -15.39 1.33
CA LEU A 146 6.77 -14.39 1.28
C LEU A 146 8.18 -14.97 1.48
N GLU A 147 8.27 -16.26 1.81
CA GLU A 147 9.52 -16.99 1.97
C GLU A 147 10.19 -17.32 0.63
N LYS A 148 9.44 -17.23 -0.49
CA LYS A 148 10.02 -17.39 -1.82
C LYS A 148 10.73 -16.11 -2.23
N GLU A 149 11.95 -16.26 -2.74
CA GLU A 149 12.68 -15.17 -3.36
C GLU A 149 11.84 -14.54 -4.47
N MET A 150 11.88 -13.19 -4.55
CA MET A 150 11.25 -12.41 -5.61
C MET A 150 11.97 -12.59 -6.94
#